data_AF-A0A453SBG2-F1
#
_entry.id   AF-A0A453SBG2-F1
#
_cell.length_a   1.000
_cell.length_b   1.000
_cell.length_c   1.000
_cell.angle_alpha   90.00
_cell.angle_beta   90.00
_cell.angle_gamma   90.00
#
_symmetry.space_group_name_H-M   'P 1'
#
loop_
_entity.id
_entity.type
_entity.pdbx_description
1 polymer ?
#
loop_
_entity_poly.entity_id
_entity_poly.type
_entity_poly.pdbx_seq_one_letter_code
_entity_poly.pdbx_strand_id
1 'polypeptide(L)'
;MKVFPQATGACVLRGYCHHRIYKTHDTSTTKSTLGYREPNRMLQAFSLRLSSSASYPVSVYGIIAVRDSLEPLRNYVFNRPCRDDAITIDQIRSGLFSLDIGYISFTRSIEAVIEVFAKVDGPHHVRFGAFSSGFDHEIVLFDDTFFGTKMQFQHVVVVKAEEKLDVCLKFGESLFRWTFQHGHVGPVRIPDDSMSKYGQFDVRVFFAPKNSRPQK
;
A
#
# COMPACT_ATOMS: atom_id res chain seq x y z
N MET A 1 13.93 -4.57 28.85
CA MET A 1 12.68 -3.81 28.73
C MET A 1 13.04 -2.35 28.55
N LYS A 2 13.21 -1.87 27.31
CA LYS A 2 13.73 -0.52 27.04
C LYS A 2 12.58 0.48 27.02
N VAL A 3 12.58 1.32 28.04
CA VAL A 3 11.80 2.54 28.21
C VAL A 3 12.11 3.47 27.03
N PHE A 4 11.09 3.88 26.26
CA PHE A 4 11.27 4.82 25.16
C PHE A 4 11.06 6.27 25.64
N PRO A 5 11.84 7.24 25.11
CA PRO A 5 11.98 8.57 25.69
C PRO A 5 10.80 9.51 25.40
N GLN A 6 10.74 10.59 26.18
CA GLN A 6 9.72 11.65 26.18
C GLN A 6 9.78 12.50 24.89
N ALA A 7 8.61 12.81 24.31
CA ALA A 7 8.50 13.66 23.12
C ALA A 7 8.32 15.14 23.51
N THR A 8 9.13 16.03 22.94
CA THR A 8 9.00 17.50 23.02
C THR A 8 8.83 18.11 21.63
N GLY A 9 8.16 19.26 21.56
CA GLY A 9 7.49 19.84 20.37
C GLY A 9 8.35 20.32 19.17
N ALA A 10 9.44 19.64 18.84
CA ALA A 10 10.33 20.00 17.73
C ALA A 10 9.97 19.35 16.36
N CYS A 11 8.93 18.51 16.26
CA CYS A 11 8.67 17.68 15.06
C CYS A 11 8.33 18.44 13.76
N VAL A 12 8.07 19.76 13.79
CA VAL A 12 7.88 20.57 12.57
C VAL A 12 9.22 20.85 11.86
N LEU A 13 10.34 20.76 12.58
CA LEU A 13 11.69 21.03 12.05
C LEU A 13 12.53 19.74 12.02
N ARG A 14 12.33 18.94 10.96
CA ARG A 14 13.23 17.86 10.46
C ARG A 14 14.14 17.17 11.50
N GLY A 15 13.55 16.50 12.48
CA GLY A 15 14.28 15.69 13.48
C GLY A 15 13.53 14.41 13.88
N TYR A 16 14.27 13.44 14.42
CA TYR A 16 13.88 12.06 14.73
C TYR A 16 12.59 11.95 15.58
N CYS A 17 11.44 11.80 14.93
CA CYS A 17 10.16 11.49 15.56
C CYS A 17 9.76 10.03 15.26
N HIS A 18 9.27 9.29 16.27
CA HIS A 18 8.85 7.91 16.07
C HIS A 18 7.41 7.85 15.50
N HIS A 19 7.35 7.37 14.26
CA HIS A 19 6.27 6.91 13.37
C HIS A 19 5.28 5.82 13.92
N ARG A 20 3.95 5.95 13.86
CA ARG A 20 3.01 4.80 13.84
C ARG A 20 2.28 4.91 12.51
N ILE A 21 2.61 4.01 11.60
CA ILE A 21 2.14 4.00 10.22
C ILE A 21 0.90 3.11 10.19
N TYR A 22 -0.27 3.68 9.88
CA TYR A 22 -1.47 2.89 9.63
C TYR A 22 -1.51 2.54 8.15
N LYS A 23 -1.64 1.25 7.87
CA LYS A 23 -1.71 0.67 6.53
C LYS A 23 -3.10 0.09 6.40
N THR A 24 -3.84 0.47 5.37
CA THR A 24 -5.17 -0.08 5.14
C THR A 24 -5.08 -1.28 4.23
N HIS A 25 -5.65 -2.41 4.69
CA HIS A 25 -5.89 -3.60 3.86
C HIS A 25 -7.11 -3.44 2.95
N ASP A 26 -7.79 -2.30 3.02
CA ASP A 26 -9.04 -2.05 2.32
C ASP A 26 -8.75 -1.41 0.96
N THR A 27 -8.67 -2.27 -0.04
CA THR A 27 -8.49 -1.90 -1.43
C THR A 27 -9.84 -1.68 -2.08
N SER A 28 -10.00 -0.55 -2.77
CA SER A 28 -11.24 -0.23 -3.48
C SER A 28 -11.78 -1.43 -4.28
N THR A 29 -13.02 -1.82 -3.99
CA THR A 29 -13.76 -2.84 -4.76
C THR A 29 -14.29 -2.29 -6.09
N THR A 30 -14.01 -1.03 -6.42
CA THR A 30 -14.39 -0.42 -7.69
C THR A 30 -13.61 -1.10 -8.81
N LYS A 31 -14.34 -1.63 -9.82
CA LYS A 31 -13.74 -2.10 -11.07
C LYS A 31 -12.84 -0.98 -11.62
N SER A 32 -11.52 -1.18 -11.58
CA SER A 32 -10.56 -0.25 -12.19
C SER A 32 -10.85 -0.20 -13.70
N THR A 33 -11.49 0.88 -14.15
CA THR A 33 -11.42 1.29 -15.55
C THR A 33 -10.07 1.96 -15.76
N LEU A 34 -9.01 1.15 -15.90
CA LEU A 34 -7.59 1.54 -15.98
C LEU A 34 -7.37 2.95 -16.54
N GLY A 35 -6.55 3.76 -15.84
CA GLY A 35 -6.34 5.20 -16.01
C GLY A 35 -5.92 5.69 -17.41
N TYR A 36 -5.51 6.96 -17.52
CA TYR A 36 -5.22 7.62 -18.81
C TYR A 36 -4.31 6.78 -19.74
N ARG A 37 -4.61 6.84 -21.04
CA ARG A 37 -3.83 6.16 -22.09
C ARG A 37 -2.39 6.64 -22.18
N GLU A 38 -2.16 7.92 -21.87
CA GLU A 38 -0.86 8.54 -21.89
C GLU A 38 -0.36 8.81 -20.46
N PRO A 39 0.95 8.65 -20.20
CA PRO A 39 1.52 8.96 -18.90
C PRO A 39 1.25 10.41 -18.49
N ASN A 40 0.74 10.61 -17.27
CA ASN A 40 0.36 11.94 -16.77
C ASN A 40 0.92 12.21 -15.37
N ARG A 41 0.70 13.41 -14.83
CA ARG A 41 0.97 13.68 -13.42
C ARG A 41 -0.04 12.93 -12.55
N MET A 42 0.45 12.14 -11.61
CA MET A 42 -0.37 11.34 -10.71
C MET A 42 0.12 11.48 -9.27
N LEU A 43 -0.83 11.52 -8.35
CA LEU A 43 -0.60 11.56 -6.91
C LEU A 43 -0.83 10.16 -6.32
N GLN A 44 0.16 9.61 -5.63
CA GLN A 44 0.03 8.39 -4.84
C GLN A 44 0.09 8.76 -3.35
N ALA A 45 -1.03 8.60 -2.64
CA ALA A 45 -1.00 8.52 -1.18
C ALA A 45 -0.67 7.07 -0.78
N PHE A 46 0.22 6.89 0.20
CA PHE A 46 0.71 5.56 0.58
C PHE A 46 0.79 5.36 2.10
N SER A 47 0.64 6.41 2.90
CA SER A 47 0.56 6.28 4.35
C SER A 47 -0.39 7.30 4.97
N LEU A 48 -1.01 6.87 6.06
CA LEU A 48 -1.77 7.73 6.94
C LEU A 48 -1.26 7.57 8.36
N ARG A 49 -1.09 8.69 9.04
CA ARG A 49 -0.76 8.72 10.45
C ARG A 49 -1.73 9.62 11.19
N LEU A 50 -2.33 9.05 12.21
CA LEU A 50 -3.25 9.73 13.12
C LEU A 50 -2.59 9.84 14.49
N SER A 51 -2.71 11.00 15.13
CA SER A 51 -2.29 11.22 16.50
C SER A 51 -3.40 11.92 17.29
N SER A 52 -3.51 11.60 18.57
CA SER A 52 -4.51 12.16 19.49
C SER A 52 -3.86 12.64 20.76
N SER A 53 -4.27 13.83 21.22
CA SER A 53 -3.87 14.44 22.49
C SER A 53 -4.93 14.29 23.59
N ALA A 54 -6.00 13.52 23.34
CA ALA A 54 -7.08 13.34 24.31
C ALA A 54 -6.62 12.58 25.56
N SER A 55 -7.25 12.88 26.70
CA SER A 55 -6.98 12.25 28.00
C SER A 55 -7.33 10.75 28.06
N TYR A 56 -8.02 10.24 27.04
CA TYR A 56 -8.60 8.89 26.96
C TYR A 56 -8.34 8.29 25.56
N PRO A 57 -8.36 6.95 25.43
CA PRO A 57 -8.27 6.29 24.13
C PRO A 57 -9.34 6.82 23.17
N VAL A 58 -8.92 7.27 21.98
CA VAL A 58 -9.86 7.76 20.96
C VAL A 58 -10.11 6.67 19.94
N SER A 59 -11.36 6.25 19.81
CA SER A 59 -11.80 5.35 18.76
C SER A 59 -11.99 6.13 17.46
N VAL A 60 -11.17 5.82 16.45
CA VAL A 60 -11.26 6.41 15.11
C VAL A 60 -11.93 5.44 14.16
N TYR A 61 -13.03 5.88 13.58
CA TYR A 61 -13.80 5.19 12.54
C TYR A 61 -14.21 6.22 11.48
N GLY A 62 -14.57 5.76 10.29
CA GLY A 62 -14.90 6.59 9.13
C GLY A 62 -14.11 6.20 7.89
N ILE A 63 -14.12 7.07 6.89
CA ILE A 63 -13.55 6.81 5.58
C ILE A 63 -12.74 8.02 5.13
N ILE A 64 -11.51 7.80 4.64
CA ILE A 64 -10.68 8.80 3.95
C ILE A 64 -10.40 8.27 2.56
N ALA A 65 -10.81 9.03 1.55
CA ALA A 65 -10.58 8.69 0.15
C ALA A 65 -9.87 9.84 -0.57
N VAL A 66 -8.87 9.51 -1.40
CA VAL A 66 -8.29 10.44 -2.37
C VAL A 66 -9.09 10.32 -3.66
N ARG A 67 -9.62 11.44 -4.14
CA ARG A 67 -10.45 11.53 -5.34
C ARG A 67 -9.67 12.22 -6.45
N ASP A 68 -9.71 11.66 -7.64
CA ASP A 68 -9.37 12.40 -8.86
C ASP A 68 -10.65 12.81 -9.61
N SER A 69 -10.49 13.61 -10.67
CA SER A 69 -11.61 14.13 -11.46
C SER A 69 -12.25 13.08 -12.38
N LEU A 70 -11.62 11.93 -12.60
CA LEU A 70 -12.11 10.86 -13.46
C LEU A 70 -12.93 9.84 -12.67
N GLU A 71 -12.47 9.47 -11.48
CA GLU A 71 -13.06 8.45 -10.62
C GLU A 71 -13.09 8.92 -9.16
N PRO A 72 -14.24 9.45 -8.69
CA PRO A 72 -14.34 10.02 -7.34
C PRO A 72 -14.30 9.00 -6.19
N LEU A 73 -14.08 7.70 -6.46
CA LEU A 73 -14.12 6.60 -5.48
C LEU A 73 -12.84 5.74 -5.44
N ARG A 74 -11.74 6.21 -6.04
CA ARG A 74 -10.63 5.32 -6.44
C ARG A 74 -9.69 4.87 -5.33
N ASN A 75 -9.43 5.68 -4.29
CA ASN A 75 -8.36 5.40 -3.33
C ASN A 75 -8.77 5.63 -1.87
N TYR A 76 -9.29 4.59 -1.20
CA TYR A 76 -9.43 4.63 0.26
C TYR A 76 -8.05 4.52 0.92
N VAL A 77 -7.66 5.54 1.69
CA VAL A 77 -6.46 5.55 2.54
C VAL A 77 -6.82 5.26 4.00
N PHE A 78 -8.12 5.27 4.30
CA PHE A 78 -8.73 4.82 5.55
C PHE A 78 -10.14 4.32 5.24
N ASN A 79 -10.50 3.11 5.65
CA ASN A 79 -11.86 2.60 5.53
C ASN A 79 -12.21 1.76 6.77
N ARG A 80 -12.89 2.38 7.72
CA ARG A 80 -13.46 1.76 8.91
C ARG A 80 -14.89 2.25 9.06
N PRO A 81 -15.82 1.83 8.18
CA PRO A 81 -17.13 2.45 8.06
C PRO A 81 -17.99 2.28 9.32
N CYS A 82 -17.71 1.26 10.15
CA CYS A 82 -18.43 0.95 11.37
C CYS A 82 -17.63 1.32 12.63
N ARG A 83 -18.35 1.75 13.68
CA ARG A 83 -17.78 1.99 15.01
C ARG A 83 -17.23 0.72 15.67
N ASP A 84 -17.79 -0.45 15.36
CA ASP A 84 -17.38 -1.72 15.96
C ASP A 84 -15.99 -2.18 15.48
N ASP A 85 -15.52 -1.62 14.37
CA ASP A 85 -14.21 -1.85 13.77
C ASP A 85 -13.28 -0.63 13.92
N ALA A 86 -13.60 0.25 14.88
CA ALA A 86 -12.83 1.45 15.14
C ALA A 86 -11.41 1.10 15.63
N ILE A 87 -10.42 1.84 15.14
CA ILE A 87 -9.05 1.74 15.63
C ILE A 87 -8.92 2.63 16.86
N THR A 88 -8.41 2.07 17.94
CA THR A 88 -8.14 2.84 19.17
C THR A 88 -6.75 3.47 19.09
N ILE A 89 -6.68 4.79 19.27
CA ILE A 89 -5.44 5.54 19.39
C ILE A 89 -5.18 5.81 20.87
N ASP A 90 -4.10 5.24 21.39
CA ASP A 90 -3.63 5.48 22.75
C ASP A 90 -2.96 6.86 22.89
N GLN A 91 -2.94 7.35 24.13
CA GLN A 91 -2.51 8.68 24.51
C GLN A 91 -1.08 9.03 24.05
N ILE A 92 -0.92 10.15 23.34
CA ILE A 92 0.39 10.78 23.07
C ILE A 92 0.50 12.00 23.99
N ARG A 93 1.58 12.09 24.79
CA ARG A 93 1.79 13.13 25.82
C ARG A 93 2.02 14.56 25.28
N SER A 94 1.64 14.87 24.04
CA SER A 94 1.87 16.20 23.45
C SER A 94 0.67 16.70 22.64
N GLY A 95 -0.17 17.51 23.29
CA GLY A 95 -0.68 18.79 22.82
C GLY A 95 -1.66 18.91 21.64
N LEU A 96 -1.61 18.08 20.59
CA LEU A 96 -2.41 18.31 19.38
C LEU A 96 -2.88 17.00 18.72
N PHE A 97 -4.04 17.06 18.07
CA PHE A 97 -4.45 16.04 17.09
C PHE A 97 -3.74 16.33 15.76
N SER A 98 -3.08 15.33 15.18
CA SER A 98 -2.47 15.48 13.84
C SER A 98 -2.89 14.36 12.90
N LEU A 99 -3.21 14.76 11.68
CA LEU A 99 -3.35 13.90 10.52
C LEU A 99 -2.14 14.18 9.62
N ASP A 100 -1.33 13.16 9.40
CA ASP A 100 -0.19 13.21 8.48
C ASP A 100 -0.42 12.20 7.35
N ILE A 101 -0.29 12.66 6.12
CA ILE A 101 -0.53 11.87 4.91
C ILE A 101 0.78 11.82 4.13
N GLY A 102 1.37 10.62 4.05
CA GLY A 102 2.49 10.39 3.14
C GLY A 102 1.97 10.28 1.71
N TYR A 103 2.43 11.18 0.86
CA TYR A 103 2.11 11.20 -0.56
C TYR A 103 3.34 11.46 -1.41
N ILE A 104 3.25 11.09 -2.69
CA ILE A 104 4.21 11.46 -3.72
C ILE A 104 3.46 11.88 -4.99
N SER A 105 3.99 12.90 -5.66
CA SER A 105 3.54 13.31 -6.99
C SER A 105 4.57 12.85 -8.02
N PHE A 106 4.16 11.99 -8.94
CA PHE A 106 4.99 11.60 -10.07
C PHE A 106 4.61 12.38 -11.33
N THR A 107 5.61 12.71 -12.16
CA THR A 107 5.40 13.18 -13.54
C THR A 107 5.48 12.00 -14.49
N ARG A 108 4.77 12.07 -15.63
CA ARG A 108 4.74 11.01 -16.68
C ARG A 108 4.56 9.60 -16.09
N SER A 109 3.46 9.39 -15.38
CA SER A 109 3.15 8.13 -14.70
C SER A 109 1.86 7.52 -15.18
N ILE A 110 1.76 6.22 -14.97
CA ILE A 110 0.64 5.37 -15.33
C ILE A 110 0.14 4.62 -14.10
N GLU A 111 -1.10 4.18 -14.17
CA GLU A 111 -1.67 3.30 -13.17
C GLU A 111 -1.20 1.86 -13.41
N ALA A 112 -0.87 1.17 -12.33
CA ALA A 112 -0.64 -0.26 -12.31
C ALA A 112 -1.53 -0.93 -11.25
N VAL A 113 -2.21 -1.99 -11.68
CA VAL A 113 -3.01 -2.84 -10.81
C VAL A 113 -2.19 -4.07 -10.47
N ILE A 114 -1.87 -4.24 -9.19
CA ILE A 114 -1.21 -5.43 -8.64
C ILE A 114 -2.31 -6.36 -8.13
N GLU A 115 -2.38 -7.57 -8.67
CA GLU A 115 -3.22 -8.65 -8.16
C GLU A 115 -2.33 -9.73 -7.55
N VAL A 116 -2.67 -10.16 -6.34
CA VAL A 116 -1.94 -11.22 -5.64
C VAL A 116 -2.90 -12.32 -5.26
N PHE A 117 -2.52 -13.55 -5.60
CA PHE A 117 -3.16 -14.78 -5.17
C PHE A 117 -2.14 -15.60 -4.41
N ALA A 118 -2.44 -15.97 -3.16
CA ALA A 118 -1.57 -16.81 -2.37
C ALA A 118 -2.34 -17.98 -1.76
N LYS A 119 -1.70 -19.15 -1.72
CA LYS A 119 -2.14 -20.33 -1.00
C LYS A 119 -1.01 -20.74 -0.05
N VAL A 120 -1.22 -20.54 1.23
CA VAL A 120 -0.23 -20.76 2.28
C VAL A 120 -0.86 -21.70 3.32
N ASP A 121 -0.09 -22.65 3.83
CA ASP A 121 -0.55 -23.57 4.86
C ASP A 121 -0.25 -23.00 6.24
N GLY A 122 -1.24 -22.96 7.13
CA GLY A 122 -1.07 -22.56 8.54
C GLY A 122 -0.89 -21.05 8.76
N PRO A 123 -0.86 -20.63 10.04
CA PRO A 123 -0.75 -19.22 10.39
C PRO A 123 0.66 -18.68 10.18
N HIS A 124 0.83 -17.74 9.26
CA HIS A 124 2.11 -17.09 8.99
C HIS A 124 1.96 -15.59 8.85
N HIS A 125 2.87 -14.82 9.46
CA HIS A 125 2.99 -13.40 9.16
C HIS A 125 3.56 -13.23 7.75
N VAL A 126 2.77 -12.63 6.88
CA VAL A 126 3.12 -12.37 5.50
C VAL A 126 3.11 -10.86 5.26
N ARG A 127 4.11 -10.36 4.54
CA ARG A 127 4.13 -8.96 4.11
C ARG A 127 4.37 -8.85 2.61
N PHE A 128 3.47 -8.15 1.93
CA PHE A 128 3.65 -7.71 0.55
C PHE A 128 3.92 -6.20 0.52
N GLY A 129 4.96 -5.81 -0.21
CA GLY A 129 5.30 -4.41 -0.47
C GLY A 129 5.56 -4.18 -1.95
N ALA A 130 5.36 -2.95 -2.41
CA ALA A 130 5.68 -2.52 -3.76
C ALA A 130 6.68 -1.36 -3.73
N PHE A 131 7.57 -1.33 -4.71
CA PHE A 131 8.56 -0.28 -4.91
C PHE A 131 8.52 0.17 -6.37
N SER A 132 8.26 1.45 -6.59
CA SER A 132 8.29 2.04 -7.94
C SER A 132 9.61 2.77 -8.15
N SER A 133 10.23 2.66 -9.33
CA SER A 133 11.45 3.41 -9.63
C SER A 133 11.29 4.91 -9.36
N GLY A 134 12.32 5.52 -8.78
CA GLY A 134 12.30 6.94 -8.43
C GLY A 134 11.49 7.24 -7.17
N PHE A 135 11.16 6.21 -6.39
CA PHE A 135 10.56 6.32 -5.07
C PHE A 135 11.17 5.30 -4.11
N ASP A 136 11.84 5.81 -3.07
CA ASP A 136 12.62 4.97 -2.15
C ASP A 136 11.79 4.36 -1.02
N HIS A 137 10.51 4.72 -0.90
CA HIS A 137 9.65 4.18 0.14
C HIS A 137 8.83 2.98 -0.35
N GLU A 138 8.68 2.01 0.54
CA GLU A 138 7.81 0.85 0.34
C GLU A 138 6.34 1.28 0.40
N ILE A 139 5.58 0.95 -0.65
CA ILE A 139 4.12 0.97 -0.64
C ILE A 139 3.67 -0.37 -0.08
N VAL A 140 3.19 -0.40 1.16
CA VAL A 140 2.81 -1.66 1.79
C VAL A 140 1.43 -2.08 1.31
N LEU A 141 1.36 -3.26 0.71
CA LEU A 141 0.14 -3.83 0.16
C LEU A 141 -0.57 -4.68 1.22
N PHE A 142 0.20 -5.53 1.90
CA PHE A 142 -0.30 -6.41 2.95
C PHE A 142 0.76 -6.60 4.03
N ASP A 143 0.35 -6.69 5.30
CA ASP A 143 1.24 -6.82 6.45
C ASP A 143 0.45 -7.37 7.64
N ASP A 144 0.09 -8.66 7.59
CA ASP A 144 -0.68 -9.29 8.66
C ASP A 144 -0.41 -10.80 8.75
N THR A 145 -0.87 -11.41 9.84
CA THR A 145 -0.89 -12.86 10.00
C THR A 145 -2.02 -13.46 9.17
N PHE A 146 -1.65 -14.30 8.23
CA PHE A 146 -2.58 -15.02 7.41
C PHE A 146 -3.05 -16.29 8.13
N PHE A 147 -4.36 -16.41 8.41
CA PHE A 147 -4.96 -17.57 9.11
C PHE A 147 -5.75 -18.52 8.18
N GLY A 148 -5.82 -18.21 6.89
CA GLY A 148 -6.65 -18.94 5.92
C GLY A 148 -5.89 -20.01 5.13
N THR A 149 -6.52 -20.54 4.09
CA THR A 149 -5.86 -21.40 3.08
C THR A 149 -5.65 -20.71 1.74
N LYS A 150 -6.43 -19.65 1.45
CA LYS A 150 -6.28 -18.80 0.27
C LYS A 150 -6.38 -17.31 0.62
N MET A 151 -5.59 -16.50 -0.06
CA MET A 151 -5.56 -15.04 0.03
C MET A 151 -5.65 -14.47 -1.38
N GLN A 152 -6.53 -13.49 -1.57
CA GLN A 152 -6.63 -12.74 -2.81
C GLN A 152 -6.90 -11.28 -2.47
N PHE A 153 -6.09 -10.39 -3.04
CA PHE A 153 -6.27 -8.96 -2.89
C PHE A 153 -5.68 -8.22 -4.10
N GLN A 154 -6.05 -6.95 -4.25
CA GLN A 154 -5.65 -6.14 -5.40
C GLN A 154 -5.30 -4.73 -4.96
N HIS A 155 -4.13 -4.19 -5.32
CA HIS A 155 -3.81 -2.79 -5.08
C HIS A 155 -3.64 -2.02 -6.37
N VAL A 156 -4.02 -0.75 -6.33
CA VAL A 156 -3.71 0.21 -7.37
C VAL A 156 -2.51 1.03 -6.91
N VAL A 157 -1.47 1.09 -7.74
CA VAL A 157 -0.28 1.90 -7.50
C VAL A 157 0.06 2.76 -8.71
N VAL A 158 0.64 3.92 -8.47
CA VAL A 158 1.23 4.76 -9.51
C VAL A 158 2.64 4.28 -9.81
N VAL A 159 2.95 4.17 -11.10
CA VAL A 159 4.28 3.80 -11.60
C VAL A 159 4.72 4.81 -12.64
N LYS A 160 5.98 5.26 -12.57
CA LYS A 160 6.55 6.04 -13.68
C LYS A 160 6.49 5.25 -14.99
N ALA A 161 6.13 5.89 -16.08
CA ALA A 161 6.09 5.22 -17.37
C ALA A 161 7.49 4.73 -17.75
N GLU A 162 7.54 3.56 -18.42
CA GLU A 162 8.78 2.89 -18.88
C GLU A 162 9.71 2.40 -17.76
N GLU A 163 9.40 2.73 -16.51
CA GLU A 163 10.15 2.34 -15.32
C GLU A 163 9.66 1.03 -14.71
N LYS A 164 10.42 0.55 -13.72
CA LYS A 164 10.17 -0.72 -13.06
C LYS A 164 9.24 -0.57 -11.85
N LEU A 165 8.47 -1.62 -11.62
CA LEU A 165 7.70 -1.86 -10.42
C LEU A 165 8.17 -3.19 -9.81
N ASP A 166 8.76 -3.13 -8.63
CA ASP A 166 9.09 -4.31 -7.85
C ASP A 166 7.95 -4.63 -6.89
N VAL A 167 7.49 -5.87 -6.87
CA VAL A 167 6.61 -6.41 -5.84
C VAL A 167 7.42 -7.39 -5.01
N CYS A 168 7.48 -7.16 -3.70
CA CYS A 168 8.24 -7.97 -2.76
C CYS A 168 7.31 -8.71 -1.80
N LEU A 169 7.62 -9.97 -1.54
CA LEU A 169 7.04 -10.80 -0.50
C LEU A 169 8.11 -11.06 0.56
N LYS A 170 7.84 -10.68 1.80
CA LYS A 170 8.61 -11.11 2.96
C LYS A 170 7.84 -12.21 3.69
N PHE A 171 8.48 -13.35 3.85
CA PHE A 171 7.94 -14.52 4.54
C PHE A 171 9.02 -15.08 5.48
N GLY A 172 8.82 -14.92 6.79
CA GLY A 172 9.88 -15.14 7.78
C GLY A 172 11.11 -14.27 7.50
N GLU A 173 12.28 -14.90 7.36
CA GLU A 173 13.54 -14.23 7.00
C GLU A 173 13.80 -14.18 5.49
N SER A 174 12.95 -14.83 4.68
CA SER A 174 13.10 -14.87 3.23
C SER A 174 12.45 -13.66 2.56
N LEU A 175 13.08 -13.16 1.50
CA LEU A 175 12.57 -12.07 0.66
C LEU A 175 12.50 -12.52 -0.79
N PHE A 176 11.30 -12.50 -1.35
CA PHE A 176 11.03 -12.85 -2.74
C PHE A 176 10.63 -11.58 -3.50
N ARG A 177 11.07 -11.44 -4.75
CA ARG A 177 10.82 -10.23 -5.54
C ARG A 177 10.46 -10.57 -6.98
N TRP A 178 9.32 -10.04 -7.40
CA TRP A 178 8.92 -9.92 -8.79
C TRP A 178 9.25 -8.51 -9.29
N THR A 179 9.74 -8.39 -10.53
CA THR A 179 9.93 -7.09 -11.19
C THR A 179 9.06 -7.06 -12.42
N PHE A 180 8.30 -5.98 -12.58
CA PHE A 180 7.45 -5.71 -13.73
C PHE A 180 7.92 -4.42 -14.39
N GLN A 181 7.71 -4.32 -15.70
CA GLN A 181 8.01 -3.11 -16.45
C GLN A 181 6.91 -2.89 -17.48
N HIS A 182 6.48 -1.63 -17.62
CA HIS A 182 5.49 -1.27 -18.62
C HIS A 182 5.96 -1.67 -20.04
N GLY A 183 5.04 -2.19 -20.86
CA GLY A 183 5.33 -2.69 -22.21
C GLY A 183 5.78 -4.15 -22.30
N HIS A 184 6.06 -4.82 -21.17
CA HIS A 184 6.39 -6.24 -21.14
C HIS A 184 5.18 -7.09 -20.73
N VAL A 185 5.09 -8.31 -21.28
CA VAL A 185 4.06 -9.29 -20.90
C VAL A 185 4.57 -10.08 -19.69
N GLY A 186 3.98 -9.82 -18.53
CA GLY A 186 4.34 -10.49 -17.28
C GLY A 186 5.58 -9.91 -16.59
N PRO A 187 6.09 -10.59 -15.54
CA PRO A 187 7.26 -10.14 -14.80
C PRO A 187 8.54 -10.33 -15.63
N VAL A 188 9.40 -9.29 -15.66
CA VAL A 188 10.75 -9.37 -16.23
C VAL A 188 11.73 -10.10 -15.29
N ARG A 189 11.37 -10.24 -14.01
CA ARG A 189 12.09 -11.04 -13.02
C ARG A 189 11.09 -11.73 -12.10
N ILE A 190 11.29 -13.02 -11.86
CA ILE A 190 10.52 -13.81 -10.89
C ILE A 190 11.44 -14.27 -9.74
N PRO A 191 10.87 -14.59 -8.56
CA PRO A 191 11.61 -15.22 -7.48
C PRO A 191 12.13 -16.61 -7.85
N ASP A 192 13.11 -17.08 -7.09
CA ASP A 192 13.62 -18.44 -7.22
C ASP A 192 12.64 -19.51 -6.71
N ASP A 193 12.92 -20.77 -7.06
CA ASP A 193 12.08 -21.92 -6.73
C ASP A 193 11.99 -22.20 -5.22
N SER A 194 12.86 -21.60 -4.39
CA SER A 194 12.82 -21.80 -2.94
C SER A 194 11.53 -21.25 -2.32
N MET A 195 10.80 -20.38 -3.03
CA MET A 195 9.50 -19.87 -2.61
C MET A 195 8.44 -20.99 -2.46
N SER A 196 8.53 -22.05 -3.27
CA SER A 196 7.55 -23.15 -3.30
C SER A 196 7.42 -23.89 -1.97
N LYS A 197 8.45 -23.85 -1.12
CA LYS A 197 8.42 -24.46 0.23
C LYS A 197 7.44 -23.78 1.19
N TYR A 198 7.05 -22.53 0.91
CA TYR A 198 6.17 -21.74 1.76
C TYR A 198 4.72 -21.74 1.28
N GLY A 199 4.47 -22.14 0.03
CA GLY A 199 3.14 -22.13 -0.58
C GLY A 199 3.18 -21.75 -2.05
N GLN A 200 2.01 -21.48 -2.59
CA GLN A 200 1.82 -21.05 -3.97
C GLN A 200 1.50 -19.55 -4.00
N PHE A 201 2.28 -18.79 -4.77
CA PHE A 201 2.09 -17.35 -4.93
C PHE A 201 2.03 -17.01 -6.42
N ASP A 202 0.95 -16.37 -6.85
CA ASP A 202 0.77 -15.82 -8.19
C ASP A 202 0.57 -14.31 -8.09
N VAL A 203 1.53 -13.55 -8.61
CA VAL A 203 1.53 -12.08 -8.59
C VAL A 203 1.43 -11.59 -10.03
N ARG A 204 0.41 -10.80 -10.31
CA ARG A 204 0.14 -10.24 -11.63
C ARG A 204 0.10 -8.73 -11.54
N VAL A 205 0.61 -8.05 -12.58
CA VAL A 205 0.53 -6.60 -12.70
C VAL A 205 -0.06 -6.24 -14.05
N PHE A 206 -1.08 -5.38 -14.03
CA PHE A 206 -1.70 -4.82 -15.21
C PHE A 206 -1.47 -3.32 -15.26
N PHE A 207 -0.73 -2.86 -16.26
CA PHE A 207 -0.54 -1.43 -16.51
C PHE A 207 -1.67 -0.85 -17.36
N ALA A 208 -2.02 0.41 -17.14
CA ALA A 208 -3.03 1.11 -17.93
C ALA A 208 -2.54 1.48 -19.34
N PRO A 209 -3.41 1.42 -20.38
CA PRO A 209 -4.71 0.76 -20.42
C PRO A 209 -4.64 -0.67 -21.00
N LYS A 210 -5.45 -1.60 -20.45
CA LYS A 210 -5.76 -2.92 -21.04
C LYS A 210 -6.32 -2.67 -22.44
N ASN A 211 -5.57 -3.06 -23.47
CA ASN A 211 -5.98 -3.21 -24.88
C ASN A 211 -7.31 -2.53 -25.25
N SER A 212 -7.25 -1.37 -25.90
CA SER A 212 -8.27 -1.06 -26.89
C SER A 212 -8.35 -2.26 -27.83
N ARG A 213 -9.55 -2.76 -28.09
CA ARG A 213 -9.83 -3.82 -29.08
C ARG A 213 -8.90 -3.69 -30.30
N PRO A 214 -8.41 -4.78 -30.92
CA PRO A 214 -7.78 -4.64 -32.22
C PRO A 214 -8.74 -3.86 -33.11
N GLN A 215 -8.27 -2.75 -33.68
CA GLN A 215 -9.04 -2.05 -34.71
C GLN A 215 -9.31 -3.09 -35.80
N LYS A 216 -10.60 -3.32 -36.06
CA LYS A 216 -11.05 -4.14 -37.18
C LYS A 216 -10.57 -3.55 -38.49
#